data_AF-A0A4R3XAP3-F1
#
_entry.id   AF-A0A4R3XAP3-F1
#
_cell.length_a   1.000
_cell.length_b   1.000
_cell.length_c   1.000
_cell.angle_alpha   90.00
_cell.angle_beta   90.00
_cell.angle_gamma   90.00
#
_symmetry.space_group_name_H-M   'P 1'
#
loop_
_entity.id
_entity.type
_entity.pdbx_description
1 polymer ?
#
loop_
_entity_poly.entity_id
_entity_poly.type
_entity_poly.pdbx_seq_one_letter_code
_entity_poly.pdbx_strand_id
1 'polypeptide(L)'
;MDDEAIEDLIAELASLNTLAMTALQAIAKTQTDPKAFLAKVLEDGSAAMEKTNYYSLPKERRAIVAEKAKARFADAITSIRL
;
A
#
# COMPACT_ATOMS: atom_id res chain seq x y z
N MET A 1 17.85 -17.94 -3.09
CA MET A 1 16.60 -17.87 -2.33
C MET A 1 15.89 -19.15 -2.69
N ASP A 2 15.80 -20.07 -1.74
CA ASP A 2 15.01 -21.29 -1.90
C ASP A 2 13.53 -20.93 -1.89
N ASP A 3 12.69 -21.86 -2.34
CA ASP A 3 11.25 -21.63 -2.45
C ASP A 3 10.61 -21.31 -1.09
N GLU A 4 11.15 -21.88 -0.01
CA GLU A 4 10.71 -21.64 1.38
C GLU A 4 10.91 -20.18 1.81
N ALA A 5 12.10 -19.59 1.59
CA ALA A 5 12.32 -18.18 1.93
C ALA A 5 11.44 -17.20 1.12
N ILE A 6 11.03 -17.58 -0.10
CA ILE A 6 10.09 -16.79 -0.90
C ILE A 6 8.68 -16.89 -0.31
N GLU A 7 8.24 -18.10 0.05
CA GLU A 7 6.94 -18.35 0.65
C GLU A 7 6.79 -17.62 1.99
N ASP A 8 7.81 -17.67 2.85
CA ASP A 8 7.86 -16.94 4.11
C ASP A 8 7.76 -15.43 3.91
N LEU A 9 8.54 -14.87 2.98
CA LEU A 9 8.48 -13.44 2.67
C LEU A 9 7.09 -13.03 2.16
N ILE A 10 6.45 -13.86 1.32
CA ILE A 10 5.09 -13.61 0.84
C ILE A 10 4.10 -13.62 2.01
N ALA A 11 4.21 -14.59 2.92
CA ALA A 11 3.35 -14.69 4.10
C ALA A 11 3.53 -13.50 5.05
N GLU A 12 4.77 -13.08 5.29
CA GLU A 12 5.09 -11.89 6.10
C GLU A 12 4.47 -10.63 5.49
N LEU A 13 4.67 -10.39 4.19
CA LEU A 13 4.09 -9.25 3.48
C LEU A 13 2.55 -9.27 3.51
N ALA A 14 1.94 -10.45 3.35
CA ALA A 14 0.49 -10.61 3.45
C ALA A 14 -0.04 -10.30 4.87
N SER A 15 0.69 -10.72 5.90
CA SER A 15 0.34 -10.46 7.30
C SER A 15 0.40 -8.96 7.64
N LEU A 16 1.46 -8.28 7.21
CA LEU A 16 1.64 -6.84 7.39
C LEU A 16 0.56 -6.05 6.64
N ASN A 17 0.24 -6.45 5.41
CA ASN A 17 -0.81 -5.81 4.64
C ASN A 17 -2.19 -5.98 5.31
N THR A 18 -2.47 -7.18 5.85
CA THR A 18 -3.72 -7.44 6.59
C THR A 18 -3.83 -6.57 7.84
N LEU A 19 -2.74 -6.44 8.60
CA LEU A 19 -2.68 -5.58 9.78
C LEU A 19 -2.92 -4.12 9.41
N ALA A 20 -2.22 -3.61 8.38
CA ALA A 20 -2.35 -2.24 7.92
C ALA A 20 -3.78 -1.92 7.46
N MET A 21 -4.40 -2.81 6.68
CA MET A 21 -5.79 -2.65 6.22
C MET A 21 -6.79 -2.65 7.37
N THR A 22 -6.60 -3.55 8.34
CA THR A 22 -7.46 -3.63 9.54
C THR A 22 -7.37 -2.35 10.37
N ALA A 23 -6.15 -1.86 10.61
CA ALA A 23 -5.92 -0.61 11.33
C ALA A 23 -6.51 0.60 10.59
N LEU A 24 -6.29 0.68 9.27
CA LEU A 24 -6.81 1.77 8.44
C LEU A 24 -8.34 1.81 8.43
N GLN A 25 -9.00 0.65 8.33
CA GLN A 25 -10.45 0.56 8.43
C GLN A 25 -10.97 0.99 9.81
N ALA A 26 -10.30 0.57 10.89
CA ALA A 26 -10.67 0.95 12.25
C ALA A 26 -10.54 2.47 12.46
N ILE A 27 -9.45 3.08 11.98
CA ILE A 27 -9.22 4.52 12.06
C ILE A 27 -10.23 5.28 11.20
N ALA A 28 -10.50 4.83 9.98
CA ALA A 28 -11.43 5.50 9.08
C ALA A 28 -12.83 5.61 9.71
N LYS A 29 -13.29 4.57 10.41
CA LYS A 29 -14.59 4.54 11.11
C LYS A 29 -14.71 5.55 12.27
N THR A 30 -13.60 6.07 12.78
CA THR A 30 -13.62 7.12 13.83
C THR A 30 -13.58 8.54 13.27
N GLN A 31 -13.41 8.70 11.95
CA GLN A 31 -13.34 10.00 11.31
C GLN A 31 -14.74 10.56 11.02
N THR A 32 -14.89 11.89 11.09
CA THR A 32 -16.11 12.59 10.71
C THR A 32 -16.45 12.40 9.23
N ASP A 33 -15.42 12.38 8.37
CA ASP A 33 -15.53 12.05 6.94
C ASP A 33 -14.51 10.97 6.58
N PRO A 34 -14.89 9.69 6.68
CA PRO A 34 -13.99 8.58 6.39
C PRO A 34 -13.52 8.56 4.92
N LYS A 35 -14.34 9.04 3.98
CA LYS A 35 -13.99 9.04 2.55
C LYS A 35 -12.91 10.07 2.26
N ALA A 36 -13.06 11.28 2.79
CA ALA A 36 -12.04 12.33 2.67
C ALA A 36 -10.72 11.91 3.34
N PHE A 37 -10.80 11.28 4.52
CA PHE A 37 -9.63 10.73 5.20
C PHE A 37 -8.90 9.69 4.34
N LEU A 38 -9.62 8.69 3.82
CA LEU A 38 -9.03 7.64 2.99
C LEU A 38 -8.44 8.18 1.67
N ALA A 39 -9.08 9.17 1.05
CA ALA A 39 -8.54 9.85 -0.13
C ALA A 39 -7.22 10.56 0.18
N LYS A 40 -7.11 11.22 1.34
CA LYS A 40 -5.87 11.85 1.78
C LYS A 40 -4.76 10.83 2.06
N VAL A 41 -5.09 9.70 2.70
CA VAL A 41 -4.12 8.61 2.94
C VAL A 41 -3.56 8.07 1.62
N LEU A 42 -4.41 7.93 0.58
CA LEU A 42 -3.98 7.53 -0.75
C LEU A 42 -3.03 8.55 -1.39
N GLU A 43 -3.34 9.83 -1.29
CA GLU A 43 -2.52 10.93 -1.81
C GLU A 43 -1.15 10.97 -1.12
N ASP A 44 -1.13 10.98 0.21
CA ASP A 44 0.09 11.03 1.02
C ASP A 44 0.97 9.78 0.76
N GLY A 45 0.35 8.59 0.69
CA GLY A 45 1.05 7.33 0.37
C GLY A 45 1.62 7.30 -1.04
N SER A 46 0.90 7.84 -2.03
CA SER A 46 1.38 7.96 -3.41
C SER A 46 2.57 8.91 -3.51
N ALA A 47 2.50 10.06 -2.84
CA ALA A 47 3.60 11.02 -2.79
C ALA A 47 4.83 10.46 -2.06
N ALA A 48 4.64 9.65 -1.01
CA ALA A 48 5.73 8.97 -0.32
C ALA A 48 6.43 7.93 -1.22
N MET A 49 5.67 7.19 -2.04
CA MET A 49 6.24 6.24 -3.01
C MET A 49 7.04 6.94 -4.11
N GLU A 50 6.59 8.09 -4.61
CA GLU A 50 7.35 8.88 -5.59
C GLU A 50 8.68 9.40 -5.04
N LYS A 51 8.71 9.72 -3.74
CA LYS A 51 9.94 10.14 -3.04
C LYS A 51 10.83 8.97 -2.65
N THR A 52 10.30 7.74 -2.65
CA THR A 52 11.06 6.55 -2.32
C THR A 52 12.01 6.24 -3.47
N ASN A 53 13.31 6.43 -3.24
CA ASN A 53 14.30 6.19 -4.27
C ASN A 53 14.63 4.69 -4.32
N TYR A 54 14.07 4.00 -5.31
CA TYR A 54 14.31 2.57 -5.53
C TYR A 54 15.68 2.34 -6.19
N TYR A 55 16.76 2.56 -5.45
CA TYR A 55 18.13 2.40 -5.96
C TYR A 55 18.42 0.99 -6.48
N SER A 56 17.74 -0.03 -5.92
CA SER A 56 17.81 -1.42 -6.34
C SER A 56 17.03 -1.75 -7.62
N LEU A 57 16.19 -0.84 -8.12
CA LEU A 57 15.42 -1.03 -9.35
C LEU A 57 16.07 -0.30 -10.55
N PRO A 58 16.11 -0.93 -11.74
CA PRO A 58 16.46 -0.26 -12.99
C PRO A 58 15.58 0.97 -13.23
N LYS A 59 16.14 2.07 -13.73
CA LYS A 59 15.42 3.36 -13.92
C LYS A 59 14.12 3.19 -14.71
N GLU A 60 14.15 2.42 -15.79
CA GLU A 60 13.01 2.09 -16.64
C GLU A 60 11.87 1.34 -15.92
N ARG A 61 12.18 0.62 -14.84
CA ARG A 61 11.17 -0.08 -14.03
C ARG A 61 10.60 0.77 -12.89
N ARG A 62 11.27 1.85 -12.48
CA ARG A 62 10.84 2.66 -11.32
C ARG A 62 9.48 3.31 -11.53
N ALA A 63 9.27 3.92 -12.70
CA ALA A 63 7.99 4.52 -13.06
C ALA A 63 6.86 3.47 -13.08
N ILE A 64 7.12 2.29 -13.66
CA ILE A 64 6.15 1.19 -13.71
C ILE A 64 5.79 0.69 -12.31
N VAL A 65 6.78 0.56 -11.41
CA VAL A 65 6.55 0.11 -10.04
C VAL A 65 5.77 1.15 -9.24
N ALA A 66 6.06 2.44 -9.41
CA ALA A 66 5.31 3.52 -8.77
C ALA A 66 3.83 3.51 -9.22
N GLU A 67 3.56 3.38 -10.52
CA GLU A 67 2.18 3.31 -11.03
C GLU A 67 1.44 2.06 -10.53
N LYS A 68 2.11 0.89 -10.52
CA LYS A 68 1.53 -0.32 -9.94
C LYS A 68 1.24 -0.20 -8.44
N ALA A 69 2.06 0.53 -7.70
CA ALA A 69 1.83 0.78 -6.28
C ALA A 69 0.63 1.69 -6.04
N LYS A 70 0.52 2.78 -6.80
CA LYS A 70 -0.64 3.70 -6.75
C LYS A 70 -1.95 2.97 -7.04
N ALA A 71 -1.98 2.14 -8.09
CA ALA A 71 -3.14 1.33 -8.43
C ALA A 71 -3.54 0.40 -7.27
N ARG A 72 -2.56 -0.29 -6.67
CA ARG A 72 -2.81 -1.16 -5.51
C ARG A 72 -3.34 -0.40 -4.30
N PHE A 73 -2.84 0.80 -4.03
CA PHE A 73 -3.37 1.62 -2.95
C PHE A 73 -4.81 2.06 -3.22
N ALA A 74 -5.14 2.43 -4.46
CA ALA A 74 -6.51 2.78 -4.83
C ALA A 74 -7.46 1.58 -4.67
N ASP A 75 -7.06 0.38 -5.12
CA ASP A 75 -7.83 -0.85 -4.94
C ASP A 75 -8.01 -1.19 -3.45
N ALA A 76 -6.95 -1.05 -2.65
CA ALA A 76 -7.01 -1.29 -1.21
C ALA A 76 -8.00 -0.34 -0.53
N ILE A 77 -7.90 0.96 -0.80
CA ILE A 77 -8.79 1.98 -0.22
C ILE A 77 -10.25 1.75 -0.63
N THR A 78 -10.51 1.45 -1.90
CA THR A 78 -11.87 1.18 -2.39
C THR A 78 -12.48 -0.11 -1.83
N SER A 79 -11.64 -1.07 -1.42
CA SER A 79 -12.10 -2.30 -0.76
C SER A 79 -12.56 -2.09 0.70
N ILE A 80 -12.20 -0.95 1.31
CA ILE A 80 -12.59 -0.64 2.70
C ILE A 80 -14.09 -0.37 2.74
N ARG A 81 -14.82 -1.29 3.38
CA ARG A 81 -16.24 -1.12 3.70
C ARG A 81 -16.36 -0.35 5.02
N LEU A 82 -16.83 0.88 4.93
CA LEU A 82 -17.07 1.80 6.04
C LEU A 82 -18.40 1.50 6.72
#